data_AF-A0A841WGE0-F1
#
_entry.id   AF-A0A841WGE0-F1
#
_cell.length_a   1.000
_cell.length_b   1.000
_cell.length_c   1.000
_cell.angle_alpha   90.00
_cell.angle_beta   90.00
_cell.angle_gamma   90.00
#
_symmetry.space_group_name_H-M   'P 1'
#
loop_
_entity.id
_entity.type
_entity.pdbx_description
1 polymer ?
#
loop_
_entity_poly.entity_id
_entity_poly.type
_entity_poly.pdbx_seq_one_letter_code
_entity_poly.pdbx_strand_id
1 'polypeptide(L)'
;MLTDLMVKDLAAIDDRLSQRHIDLDPGGYFIIYLDRDAELIYAKHFTNVIDERGLAVDPETGKVIPAREKVERTHTTVFSGRTAKELCVKIFEETHPCPVTQLNHAAYLGREFVRAEVALITEQEYVQD
;
A
#
# COMPACT_ATOMS: atom_id res chain seq x y z
N MET A 1 31.82 6.24 -3.71
CA MET A 1 32.16 5.49 -4.93
C MET A 1 31.83 4.00 -4.83
N LEU A 2 32.48 3.19 -3.98
CA LEU A 2 32.13 1.76 -3.83
C LEU A 2 30.73 1.55 -3.23
N THR A 3 30.38 2.33 -2.22
CA THR A 3 29.05 2.33 -1.58
C THR A 3 27.93 2.74 -2.54
N ASP A 4 28.16 3.76 -3.37
CA ASP A 4 27.14 4.22 -4.33
C ASP A 4 26.88 3.19 -5.44
N LEU A 5 27.91 2.43 -5.84
CA LEU A 5 27.77 1.34 -6.81
C LEU A 5 26.94 0.20 -6.21
N MET A 6 27.22 -0.20 -4.97
CA MET A 6 26.42 -1.22 -4.27
C MET A 6 24.96 -0.80 -4.09
N VAL A 7 24.67 0.46 -3.75
CA VAL A 7 23.29 0.95 -3.60
C VAL A 7 22.55 0.90 -4.94
N LYS A 8 23.21 1.26 -6.05
CA LYS A 8 22.62 1.15 -7.40
C LYS A 8 22.34 -0.29 -7.80
N ASP A 9 23.25 -1.21 -7.46
CA ASP A 9 23.07 -2.63 -7.74
C ASP A 9 21.86 -3.20 -6.98
N LEU A 10 21.67 -2.78 -5.72
CA LEU A 10 20.49 -3.16 -4.92
C LEU A 10 19.19 -2.59 -5.51
N ALA A 11 19.16 -1.31 -5.87
CA ALA A 11 17.98 -0.70 -6.49
C ALA A 11 17.60 -1.39 -7.81
N ALA A 12 18.58 -1.77 -8.64
CA ALA A 12 18.32 -2.50 -9.87
C ALA A 12 17.76 -3.92 -9.64
N ILE A 13 18.13 -4.56 -8.53
CA ILE A 13 17.53 -5.85 -8.14
C ILE A 13 16.05 -5.65 -7.77
N ASP A 14 15.75 -4.65 -6.95
CA ASP A 14 14.38 -4.34 -6.54
C ASP A 14 13.51 -3.94 -7.73
N ASP A 15 13.95 -3.01 -8.58
CA ASP A 15 13.23 -2.60 -9.80
C ASP A 15 12.86 -3.78 -10.70
N ARG A 16 13.79 -4.74 -10.87
CA ARG A 16 13.53 -5.95 -11.65
C ARG A 16 12.50 -6.85 -10.97
N LEU A 17 12.55 -6.97 -9.65
CA LEU A 17 11.59 -7.77 -8.88
C LEU A 17 10.21 -7.11 -8.89
N SER A 18 10.09 -5.78 -8.95
CA SER A 18 8.81 -5.06 -9.04
C SER A 18 8.03 -5.34 -10.32
N GLN A 19 8.70 -5.80 -11.38
CA GLN A 19 8.05 -6.20 -12.65
C GLN A 19 7.45 -7.61 -12.63
N ARG A 20 7.59 -8.36 -11.53
CA ARG A 20 7.06 -9.73 -11.43
C ARG A 20 5.54 -9.74 -11.40
N HIS A 21 4.94 -10.88 -11.76
CA HIS A 21 3.52 -11.14 -11.53
C HIS A 21 3.21 -11.16 -10.02
N ILE A 22 2.10 -10.53 -9.63
CA ILE A 22 1.61 -10.50 -8.25
C ILE A 22 0.13 -10.84 -8.26
N ASP A 23 -0.27 -11.79 -7.42
CA ASP A 23 -1.67 -12.07 -7.17
C ASP A 23 -2.27 -10.98 -6.29
N LEU A 24 -3.42 -10.45 -6.69
CA LEU A 24 -4.13 -9.43 -5.91
C LEU A 24 -4.69 -10.05 -4.63
N ASP A 25 -4.56 -9.33 -3.52
CA ASP A 25 -5.18 -9.73 -2.26
C ASP A 25 -6.71 -9.51 -2.34
N PRO A 26 -7.54 -10.55 -2.13
CA PRO A 26 -8.99 -10.42 -2.09
C PRO A 26 -9.49 -9.38 -1.08
N GLY A 27 -8.74 -9.18 0.00
CA GLY A 27 -9.02 -8.17 1.02
C GLY A 27 -8.90 -6.73 0.50
N GLY A 28 -8.19 -6.51 -0.61
CA GLY A 28 -7.99 -5.19 -1.20
C GLY A 28 -6.53 -4.80 -1.36
N TYR A 29 -6.28 -3.51 -1.57
CA TYR A 29 -4.93 -2.93 -1.70
C TYR A 29 -4.82 -1.63 -0.90
N PHE A 30 -3.59 -1.16 -0.70
CA PHE A 30 -3.31 0.07 0.02
C PHE A 30 -2.59 1.08 -0.86
N ILE A 31 -2.96 2.35 -0.70
CA ILE A 31 -2.17 3.50 -1.17
C ILE A 31 -1.53 4.14 0.05
N ILE A 32 -0.21 4.25 0.03
CA ILE A 32 0.59 4.80 1.14
C ILE A 32 1.12 6.18 0.74
N TYR A 33 1.05 7.15 1.64
CA TYR A 33 1.62 8.47 1.44
C TYR A 33 2.04 9.11 2.76
N LEU A 34 2.89 10.13 2.67
CA LEU A 34 3.38 10.89 3.82
C LEU A 34 2.63 12.22 3.93
N ASP A 35 2.22 12.56 5.15
CA ASP A 35 1.86 13.91 5.54
C ASP A 35 3.00 14.46 6.41
N ARG A 36 3.81 15.34 5.81
CA ARG A 36 5.01 15.87 6.47
C ARG A 36 4.70 16.95 7.49
N ASP A 37 3.63 17.71 7.30
CA ASP A 37 3.21 18.74 8.26
C ASP A 37 2.68 18.09 9.55
N ALA A 38 2.02 16.93 9.42
CA ALA A 38 1.52 16.16 10.54
C ALA A 38 2.52 15.13 11.11
N GLU A 39 3.67 14.91 10.45
CA GLU A 39 4.64 13.84 10.76
C GLU A 39 3.99 12.44 10.79
N LEU A 40 3.14 12.14 9.81
CA LEU A 40 2.38 10.90 9.74
C LEU A 40 2.57 10.16 8.41
N ILE A 41 2.58 8.83 8.52
CA ILE A 41 2.41 7.89 7.41
C ILE A 41 0.93 7.54 7.33
N TYR A 42 0.32 7.69 6.17
CA TYR A 42 -1.05 7.30 5.89
C TYR A 42 -1.09 6.07 4.99
N ALA A 43 -1.98 5.12 5.30
CA ALA A 43 -2.26 3.94 4.49
C ALA A 43 -3.79 3.88 4.24
N LYS A 44 -4.19 4.13 2.99
CA LYS A 44 -5.58 4.08 2.54
C LYS A 44 -5.88 2.72 1.96
N HIS A 45 -6.76 1.96 2.61
CA HIS A 45 -7.24 0.68 2.12
C HIS A 45 -8.35 0.87 1.09
N PHE A 46 -8.38 0.04 0.06
CA PHE A 46 -9.44 -0.03 -0.95
C PHE A 46 -9.78 -1.49 -1.25
N THR A 47 -11.06 -1.81 -1.42
CA THR A 47 -11.50 -3.16 -1.75
C THR A 47 -11.28 -3.51 -3.22
N ASN A 48 -10.98 -4.78 -3.52
CA ASN A 48 -10.79 -5.31 -4.87
C ASN A 48 -12.05 -5.99 -5.44
N VAL A 49 -13.26 -5.53 -5.09
CA VAL A 49 -14.48 -6.20 -5.58
C VAL A 49 -14.56 -6.03 -7.09
N ILE A 50 -14.58 -7.14 -7.80
CA ILE A 50 -14.72 -7.21 -9.25
C ILE A 50 -15.97 -8.01 -9.60
N ASP A 51 -16.68 -7.61 -10.64
CA ASP A 51 -17.80 -8.40 -11.17
C ASP A 51 -17.33 -9.60 -12.01
N GLU A 52 -18.27 -10.42 -12.48
CA GLU A 52 -18.01 -11.60 -13.32
C GLU A 52 -17.30 -11.26 -14.66
N ARG A 53 -17.26 -9.98 -15.04
CA ARG A 53 -16.59 -9.48 -16.25
C ARG A 53 -15.18 -8.98 -15.95
N GLY A 54 -14.74 -9.03 -14.69
CA GLY A 54 -13.45 -8.53 -14.23
C GLY A 54 -13.39 -7.01 -14.05
N LEU A 55 -14.54 -6.34 -13.97
CA LEU A 55 -14.60 -4.89 -13.76
C LEU A 55 -14.67 -4.57 -12.27
N ALA A 56 -13.90 -3.60 -11.79
CA ALA A 56 -14.01 -3.11 -10.42
C ALA A 56 -15.44 -2.61 -10.16
N VAL A 57 -16.06 -3.07 -9.09
CA VAL A 57 -17.40 -2.67 -8.65
C VAL A 57 -17.38 -2.15 -7.22
N ASP A 58 -18.34 -1.30 -6.94
CA ASP A 58 -18.69 -0.90 -5.58
C ASP A 58 -19.22 -2.12 -4.79
N PRO A 59 -18.62 -2.48 -3.65
CA PRO A 59 -19.07 -3.59 -2.79
C PRO A 59 -20.51 -3.47 -2.28
N GLU A 60 -20.96 -2.24 -2.00
CA GLU A 60 -22.31 -2.00 -1.47
C GLU A 60 -23.36 -2.00 -2.58
N THR A 61 -23.05 -1.41 -3.73
CA THR A 61 -24.05 -1.21 -4.80
C THR A 61 -23.92 -2.19 -5.97
N GLY A 62 -22.80 -2.92 -6.08
CA GLY A 62 -22.48 -3.80 -7.21
C GLY A 62 -22.26 -3.08 -8.54
N LYS A 63 -22.19 -1.73 -8.54
CA LYS A 63 -22.05 -0.94 -9.76
C LYS A 63 -20.59 -0.85 -10.17
N VAL A 64 -20.34 -0.96 -11.48
CA VAL A 64 -19.01 -0.77 -12.07
C VAL A 64 -18.46 0.63 -11.75
N ILE A 65 -17.21 0.68 -11.31
CA ILE A 65 -16.44 1.90 -11.06
C ILE A 65 -15.77 2.31 -12.39
N PRO A 66 -16.25 3.35 -13.09
CA PRO A 66 -15.65 3.79 -14.36
C PRO A 66 -14.19 4.24 -14.19
N ALA A 67 -13.31 3.71 -15.05
CA ALA A 67 -11.86 3.97 -15.01
C ALA A 67 -11.45 5.43 -15.34
N ARG A 68 -12.35 6.25 -15.89
CA ARG A 68 -12.05 7.60 -16.40
C ARG A 68 -12.65 8.75 -15.60
N GLU A 69 -13.57 8.46 -14.69
CA GLU A 69 -14.17 9.48 -13.83
C GLU A 69 -13.56 9.38 -12.43
N LYS A 70 -13.40 10.52 -11.74
CA LYS A 70 -13.10 10.54 -10.31
C LYS A 70 -14.32 10.03 -9.56
N VAL A 71 -14.50 8.71 -9.57
CA VAL A 71 -15.47 8.04 -8.72
C VAL A 71 -14.85 8.00 -7.33
N GLU A 72 -15.54 8.55 -6.33
CA GLU A 72 -15.20 8.30 -4.94
C GLU A 72 -15.25 6.79 -4.73
N ARG A 73 -14.09 6.16 -4.49
CA ARG A 73 -14.03 4.73 -4.17
C ARG A 73 -14.78 4.53 -2.87
N THR A 74 -15.85 3.76 -2.90
CA THR A 74 -16.91 3.76 -1.86
C THR A 74 -16.50 3.16 -0.53
N HIS A 75 -15.38 2.44 -0.44
CA HIS A 75 -14.85 1.95 0.83
C HIS A 75 -13.39 2.32 0.96
N THR A 76 -13.10 3.23 1.89
CA THR A 76 -11.76 3.60 2.26
C THR A 76 -11.65 3.60 3.78
N THR A 77 -10.91 2.65 4.33
CA THR A 77 -10.43 2.74 5.70
C THR A 77 -9.07 3.42 5.65
N VAL A 78 -8.91 4.49 6.43
CA VAL A 78 -7.65 5.22 6.51
C VAL A 78 -6.96 4.86 7.81
N PHE A 79 -5.77 4.30 7.70
CA PHE A 79 -4.88 4.10 8.82
C PHE A 79 -3.80 5.17 8.80
N SER A 80 -3.35 5.58 9.98
CA SER A 80 -2.19 6.45 10.12
C SER A 80 -1.32 6.02 11.30
N GLY A 81 -0.03 6.31 11.20
CA GLY A 81 0.95 6.02 12.24
C GLY A 81 2.21 6.84 12.04
N ARG A 82 3.01 6.97 13.08
CA ARG A 82 4.31 7.64 13.04
C ARG A 82 5.43 6.67 12.66
N THR A 83 5.21 5.39 12.94
CA THR A 83 6.14 4.30 12.64
C THR A 83 5.45 3.19 11.85
N ALA A 84 6.24 2.38 11.16
CA ALA A 84 5.77 1.18 10.49
C ALA A 84 5.09 0.21 11.46
N LYS A 85 5.63 0.09 12.69
CA LYS A 85 5.06 -0.77 13.72
C LYS A 85 3.65 -0.35 14.13
N GLU A 86 3.40 0.96 14.27
CA GLU A 86 2.06 1.44 14.60
C GLU A 86 1.03 1.09 13.51
N LEU A 87 1.42 1.21 12.23
CA LEU A 87 0.55 0.80 11.13
C LEU A 87 0.31 -0.72 11.13
N CYS A 88 1.37 -1.52 11.33
CA CYS A 88 1.25 -2.97 11.40
C CYS A 88 0.30 -3.42 12.54
N VAL A 89 0.43 -2.86 13.74
CA VAL A 89 -0.46 -3.19 14.86
C VAL A 89 -1.90 -2.81 14.53
N LYS A 90 -2.14 -1.58 14.07
CA LYS A 90 -3.49 -1.10 13.73
C LYS A 90 -4.15 -1.97 12.66
N ILE A 91 -3.42 -2.32 11.60
CA ILE A 91 -3.97 -3.03 10.44
C ILE A 91 -4.10 -4.53 10.71
N PHE A 92 -3.07 -5.17 11.25
CA PHE A 92 -2.99 -6.64 11.33
C PHE A 92 -3.43 -7.21 12.68
N GLU A 93 -3.34 -6.44 13.76
CA GLU A 93 -3.62 -6.92 15.12
C GLU A 93 -4.90 -6.33 15.72
N GLU A 94 -5.22 -5.07 15.44
CA GLU A 94 -6.37 -4.39 16.04
C GLU A 94 -7.62 -4.43 15.14
N THR A 95 -7.45 -4.38 13.82
CA THR A 95 -8.57 -4.32 12.87
C THR A 95 -9.14 -5.71 12.59
N HIS A 96 -10.46 -5.85 12.77
CA HIS A 96 -11.18 -7.11 12.56
C HIS A 96 -12.47 -6.88 11.75
N PRO A 97 -12.71 -7.63 10.65
CA PRO A 97 -11.77 -8.57 10.05
C PRO A 97 -10.52 -7.86 9.50
N CYS A 98 -9.37 -8.54 9.52
CA CYS A 98 -8.14 -8.00 8.96
C CYS A 98 -8.33 -7.76 7.45
N PRO A 99 -8.06 -6.54 6.94
CA PRO A 99 -8.26 -6.20 5.52
C PRO A 99 -7.19 -6.80 4.60
N VAL A 100 -6.17 -7.48 5.15
CA VAL A 100 -5.09 -8.12 4.41
C VAL A 100 -5.20 -9.62 4.62
N THR A 101 -5.43 -10.36 3.54
CA THR A 101 -5.72 -11.80 3.60
C THR A 101 -4.58 -12.67 3.08
N GLN A 102 -3.58 -12.07 2.42
CA GLN A 102 -2.42 -12.79 1.92
C GLN A 102 -1.10 -12.39 2.60
N LEU A 103 -0.26 -13.39 2.93
CA LEU A 103 1.02 -13.17 3.63
C LEU A 103 2.06 -12.41 2.81
N ASN A 104 2.11 -12.63 1.49
CA ASN A 104 2.92 -11.85 0.55
C ASN A 104 2.52 -10.37 0.55
N HIS A 105 1.23 -10.06 0.64
CA HIS A 105 0.75 -8.68 0.74
C HIS A 105 1.09 -8.06 2.09
N ALA A 106 0.94 -8.80 3.21
CA ALA A 106 1.38 -8.34 4.53
C ALA A 106 2.89 -8.05 4.56
N ALA A 107 3.72 -8.91 3.94
CA ALA A 107 5.17 -8.71 3.83
C ALA A 107 5.52 -7.50 2.95
N TYR A 108 4.78 -7.28 1.85
CA TYR A 108 4.91 -6.09 1.02
C TYR A 108 4.62 -4.82 1.82
N LEU A 109 3.48 -4.77 2.52
CA LEU A 109 3.09 -3.61 3.31
C LEU A 109 4.09 -3.30 4.43
N GLY A 110 4.60 -4.33 5.12
CA GLY A 110 5.65 -4.14 6.11
C GLY A 110 6.91 -3.46 5.54
N ARG A 111 7.35 -3.86 4.34
CA ARG A 111 8.47 -3.21 3.64
C ARG A 111 8.15 -1.75 3.30
N GLU A 112 6.98 -1.51 2.73
CA GLU A 112 6.56 -0.17 2.34
C GLU A 112 6.40 0.78 3.53
N PHE A 113 5.87 0.30 4.65
CA PHE A 113 5.76 1.11 5.86
C PHE A 113 7.12 1.49 6.44
N VAL A 114 8.10 0.57 6.42
CA VAL A 114 9.48 0.89 6.84
C VAL A 114 10.13 1.90 5.88
N ARG A 115 9.94 1.74 4.56
CA ARG A 115 10.43 2.72 3.57
C ARG A 115 9.81 4.10 3.78
N ALA A 116 8.49 4.15 4.02
CA ALA A 116 7.77 5.38 4.31
C ALA A 116 8.26 6.04 5.61
N GLU A 117 8.46 5.27 6.68
CA GLU A 117 9.02 5.75 7.95
C GLU A 117 10.42 6.34 7.77
N VAL A 118 11.31 5.64 7.06
CA VAL A 118 12.66 6.13 6.78
C VAL A 118 12.61 7.43 5.96
N ALA A 119 11.78 7.48 4.92
CA ALA A 119 11.62 8.68 4.08
C ALA A 119 11.00 9.88 4.83
N LEU A 120 10.13 9.61 5.81
CA LEU A 120 9.59 10.64 6.69
C LEU A 120 10.69 11.21 7.59
N ILE A 121 11.46 10.35 8.28
CA ILE A 121 12.52 10.76 9.23
C ILE A 121 13.71 11.42 8.53
N THR A 122 14.05 10.98 7.32
CA THR A 122 15.21 11.48 6.58
C THR A 122 14.88 12.60 5.60
N GLU A 123 13.62 13.05 5.56
CA GLU A 123 13.10 14.04 4.61
C GLU A 123 13.31 13.67 3.12
N GLN A 124 13.49 12.38 2.83
CA GLN A 124 13.66 11.87 1.47
C GLN A 124 12.32 11.62 0.79
N GLU A 125 12.29 11.65 -0.54
CA GLU A 125 11.09 11.31 -1.30
C GLU A 125 10.68 9.85 -1.06
N TYR A 126 9.39 9.64 -0.81
CA TYR A 126 8.79 8.31 -0.75
C TYR A 126 7.95 8.08 -1.99
N VAL A 127 8.27 7.00 -2.72
CA VAL A 127 7.46 6.47 -3.81
C VAL A 127 7.17 5.02 -3.47
N GLN A 128 5.87 4.71 -3.38
CA GLN A 128 5.41 3.35 -3.18
C GLN A 128 5.86 2.46 -4.35
N ASP A 129 6.34 1.26 -4.03
CA ASP A 129 6.76 0.23 -4.99
C ASP A 129 5.58 -0.35 -5.79
#